data_AF-A0A0F9IF15-F1
#
_entry.id   AF-A0A0F9IF15-F1
#
_cell.length_a   1.000
_cell.length_b   1.000
_cell.length_c   1.000
_cell.angle_alpha   90.00
_cell.angle_beta   90.00
_cell.angle_gamma   90.00
#
_symmetry.space_group_name_H-M   'P 1'
#
loop_
_entity.id
_entity.type
_entity.pdbx_description
1 polymer ?
#
loop_
_entity_poly.entity_id
_entity_poly.type
_entity_poly.pdbx_seq_one_letter_code
_entity_poly.pdbx_strand_id
1 'polypeptide(L)'
;MKNNKTQSRMPMLPFLAATMLLLLLGRAARAAEDGWTSLGAEDDFGVWLQPTGEWYVAGDAIVDPSDNRRLAGKPGAGVMINGEIGKTPSLVTKRPFDDVEVHLEFMVAKGSN
;
A
#
# COMPACT_ATOMS: atom_id res chain seq x y z
N MET A 1 14.14 -23.89 72.54
CA MET A 1 14.02 -24.82 71.41
C MET A 1 12.56 -24.83 70.96
N LYS A 2 12.30 -24.45 69.71
CA LYS A 2 11.06 -24.59 68.92
C LYS A 2 9.88 -23.65 69.23
N ASN A 3 9.08 -23.10 68.29
CA ASN A 3 9.12 -22.92 66.83
C ASN A 3 8.06 -21.86 66.49
N ASN A 4 8.37 -20.97 65.56
CA ASN A 4 7.47 -19.98 64.96
C ASN A 4 6.33 -20.63 64.16
N LYS A 5 5.10 -20.12 64.27
CA LYS A 5 4.05 -20.35 63.27
C LYS A 5 3.83 -19.06 62.49
N THR A 6 4.47 -19.00 61.33
CA THR A 6 4.27 -17.98 60.29
C THR A 6 2.83 -18.04 59.81
N GLN A 7 2.05 -16.98 60.07
CA GLN A 7 0.77 -16.78 59.39
C GLN A 7 1.05 -16.45 57.91
N SER A 8 0.59 -17.32 57.02
CA SER A 8 0.59 -17.06 55.58
C SER A 8 -0.53 -16.06 55.26
N ARG A 9 -0.16 -14.81 55.01
CA ARG A 9 -1.03 -13.87 54.31
C ARG A 9 -0.88 -14.14 52.82
N MET A 10 -1.91 -14.72 52.19
CA MET A 10 -1.99 -14.72 50.73
C MET A 10 -1.95 -13.27 50.25
N PRO A 11 -0.98 -12.87 49.40
CA PRO A 11 -1.00 -11.55 48.82
C PRO A 11 -2.15 -11.51 47.82
N MET A 12 -3.23 -10.81 48.15
CA MET A 12 -4.35 -10.51 47.24
C MET A 12 -3.98 -9.41 46.22
N LEU A 13 -2.76 -8.88 46.32
CA LEU A 13 -2.25 -7.74 45.57
C LEU A 13 -1.66 -8.01 44.16
N PRO A 14 -1.27 -9.24 43.72
CA PRO A 14 -0.79 -9.42 42.36
C PRO A 14 -1.93 -9.54 41.33
N PHE A 15 -3.16 -9.83 41.76
CA PHE A 15 -4.29 -10.07 40.85
C PHE A 15 -4.93 -8.80 40.28
N LEU A 16 -4.97 -7.70 41.04
CA LEU A 16 -5.49 -6.40 40.54
C LEU A 16 -4.54 -5.72 39.56
N ALA A 17 -3.22 -5.87 39.75
CA ALA A 17 -2.21 -5.30 38.86
C ALA A 17 -2.21 -6.00 37.49
N ALA A 18 -2.43 -7.32 37.47
CA ALA A 18 -2.50 -8.11 36.24
C ALA A 18 -3.73 -7.75 35.39
N THR A 19 -4.89 -7.47 36.00
CA THR A 19 -6.11 -7.08 35.27
C THR A 19 -6.02 -5.66 34.71
N MET A 20 -5.37 -4.72 35.41
CA MET A 20 -5.12 -3.37 34.89
C MET A 20 -4.10 -3.38 33.73
N LEU A 21 -3.13 -4.29 33.75
CA LEU A 21 -2.17 -4.48 32.65
C LEU A 21 -2.82 -5.11 31.41
N LEU A 22 -3.81 -6.00 31.57
CA LEU A 22 -4.60 -6.54 30.46
C LEU A 22 -5.59 -5.52 29.86
N LEU A 23 -6.13 -4.60 30.66
CA LEU A 23 -7.01 -3.53 30.16
C LEU A 23 -6.25 -2.43 29.40
N LEU A 24 -4.94 -2.29 29.62
CA LEU A 24 -4.07 -1.37 28.86
C LEU A 24 -3.63 -1.94 27.50
N LEU A 25 -3.72 -3.26 27.31
CA LEU A 25 -3.47 -3.95 26.02
C LEU A 25 -4.68 -3.87 25.06
N GLY A 26 -5.87 -3.56 25.58
CA GLY A 26 -7.09 -3.36 24.80
C GLY A 26 -7.19 -1.96 24.17
N ARG A 27 -6.08 -1.24 23.98
CA ARG A 27 -6.06 -0.03 23.17
C ARG A 27 -6.45 -0.43 21.76
N ALA A 28 -7.71 -0.16 21.43
CA ALA A 28 -8.32 -0.21 20.12
C ALA A 28 -7.26 -0.20 19.01
N ALA A 29 -7.12 -1.34 18.33
CA ALA A 29 -6.64 -1.34 16.97
C ALA A 29 -7.64 -0.50 16.18
N ARG A 30 -7.44 0.81 16.14
CA ARG A 30 -7.99 1.61 15.08
C ARG A 30 -7.29 1.07 13.84
N ALA A 31 -8.06 0.42 12.97
CA ALA A 31 -7.66 0.24 11.60
C ALA A 31 -7.32 1.64 11.09
N ALA A 32 -6.03 1.95 11.07
CA ALA A 32 -5.56 3.11 10.37
C ALA A 32 -5.83 2.84 8.89
N GLU A 33 -6.28 3.85 8.15
CA GLU A 33 -6.22 3.81 6.68
C GLU A 33 -4.77 3.92 6.17
N ASP A 34 -3.79 3.38 6.94
CA ASP A 34 -2.34 3.34 6.68
C ASP A 34 -1.91 2.08 5.90
N GLY A 35 -2.86 1.36 5.30
CA GLY A 35 -2.62 0.06 4.66
C GLY A 35 -2.31 0.09 3.16
N TRP A 36 -2.45 1.24 2.49
CA TRP A 36 -2.31 1.34 1.05
C TRP A 36 -0.84 1.36 0.62
N THR A 37 -0.49 0.52 -0.35
CA THR A 37 0.82 0.53 -1.02
C THR A 37 0.70 1.26 -2.36
N SER A 38 1.49 2.32 -2.57
CA SER A 38 1.53 3.01 -3.87
C SER A 38 2.09 2.08 -4.95
N LEU A 39 1.39 2.01 -6.07
CA LEU A 39 1.83 1.32 -7.29
C LEU A 39 2.20 2.34 -8.39
N GLY A 40 2.80 3.47 -8.03
CA GLY A 40 3.23 4.46 -9.01
C GLY A 40 4.52 4.08 -9.72
N ALA A 41 5.15 5.09 -10.32
CA ALA A 41 6.45 4.96 -10.98
C ALA A 41 7.61 5.50 -10.10
N GLU A 42 7.40 5.59 -8.78
CA GLU A 42 8.45 5.95 -7.85
C GLU A 42 9.66 5.01 -8.00
N ASP A 43 10.86 5.53 -7.76
CA ASP A 43 12.12 4.81 -7.92
C ASP A 43 12.27 4.12 -9.30
N ASP A 44 11.88 4.83 -10.37
CA ASP A 44 11.94 4.37 -11.76
C ASP A 44 11.18 3.05 -11.96
N PHE A 45 9.89 3.08 -11.66
CA PHE A 45 9.03 1.89 -11.66
C PHE A 45 9.55 0.79 -10.71
N GLY A 46 10.10 1.18 -9.56
CA GLY A 46 10.80 0.29 -8.64
C GLY A 46 9.92 -0.82 -8.05
N VAL A 47 8.60 -0.65 -8.01
CA VAL A 47 7.63 -1.63 -7.51
C VAL A 47 7.17 -2.64 -8.57
N TRP A 48 7.53 -2.43 -9.84
CA TRP A 48 7.12 -3.24 -10.99
C TRP A 48 8.23 -4.19 -11.45
N LEU A 49 7.86 -5.40 -11.88
CA LEU A 49 8.78 -6.34 -12.51
C LEU A 49 9.41 -5.70 -13.75
N GLN A 50 10.71 -5.88 -13.85
CA GLN A 50 11.52 -5.31 -14.93
C GLN A 50 11.78 -6.36 -16.01
N PRO A 51 11.89 -5.95 -17.29
CA PRO A 51 11.74 -4.58 -17.79
C PRO A 51 10.27 -4.15 -17.86
N THR A 52 9.99 -2.87 -17.65
CA THR A 52 8.65 -2.28 -17.85
C THR A 52 8.37 -1.92 -19.31
N GLY A 53 9.36 -1.94 -20.20
CA GLY A 53 9.17 -1.56 -21.61
C GLY A 53 9.19 -0.04 -21.79
N GLU A 54 8.26 0.50 -22.57
CA GLU A 54 8.19 1.91 -22.98
C GLU A 54 7.25 2.73 -22.09
N TRP A 55 6.85 2.21 -20.93
CA TRP A 55 6.08 3.01 -19.97
C TRP A 55 6.91 4.21 -19.52
N TYR A 56 6.26 5.36 -19.42
CA TYR A 56 6.92 6.58 -18.97
C TYR A 56 6.01 7.42 -18.07
N VAL A 57 6.63 8.34 -17.33
CA VAL A 57 5.96 9.23 -16.39
C VAL A 57 5.69 10.57 -17.06
N ALA A 58 4.50 11.11 -16.84
CA ALA A 58 4.09 12.44 -17.28
C ALA A 58 3.33 13.18 -16.18
N GLY A 59 3.14 14.49 -16.33
CA GLY A 59 2.36 15.30 -15.40
C GLY A 59 0.85 15.10 -15.55
N ASP A 60 0.40 14.73 -16.74
CA ASP A 60 -1.00 14.52 -17.08
C ASP A 60 -1.10 13.71 -18.38
N ALA A 61 -2.20 12.98 -18.58
CA ALA A 61 -2.50 12.25 -19.80
C ALA A 61 -3.57 13.01 -20.60
N ILE A 62 -3.30 13.29 -21.87
CA ILE A 62 -4.26 13.90 -22.77
C ILE A 62 -4.47 13.02 -24.00
N VAL A 63 -5.62 13.17 -24.65
CA VAL A 63 -5.80 12.63 -26.00
C VAL A 63 -4.81 13.33 -26.93
N ASP A 64 -4.06 12.55 -27.69
CA ASP A 64 -3.13 13.09 -28.67
C ASP A 64 -3.91 13.90 -29.74
N PRO A 65 -3.58 15.19 -29.94
CA PRO A 65 -4.30 16.04 -30.89
C PRO A 65 -4.12 15.62 -32.35
N SER A 66 -3.09 14.83 -32.66
CA SER A 66 -2.81 14.31 -33.99
C SER A 66 -3.45 12.94 -34.26
N ASP A 67 -3.72 12.15 -33.21
CA ASP A 67 -4.35 10.83 -33.30
C ASP A 67 -5.20 10.55 -32.05
N ASN A 68 -6.53 10.66 -32.18
CA ASN A 68 -7.44 10.46 -31.05
C ASN A 68 -7.47 9.02 -30.47
N ARG A 69 -6.74 8.09 -31.09
CA ARG A 69 -6.55 6.72 -30.62
C ARG A 69 -5.34 6.57 -29.71
N ARG A 70 -4.62 7.65 -29.41
CA ARG A 70 -3.42 7.66 -28.55
C ARG A 70 -3.58 8.65 -27.40
N LEU A 71 -2.76 8.41 -26.36
CA LEU A 71 -2.55 9.36 -25.28
C LEU A 71 -1.16 9.97 -25.40
N ALA A 72 -1.05 11.25 -25.09
CA ALA A 72 0.21 11.98 -24.98
C ALA A 72 0.38 12.52 -23.55
N GLY A 73 1.63 12.59 -23.09
CA GLY A 73 1.97 13.14 -21.79
C GLY A 73 2.21 14.65 -21.82
N LYS A 74 1.76 15.36 -20.78
CA LYS A 74 2.25 16.71 -20.49
C LYS A 74 3.54 16.67 -19.65
N PRO A 75 4.43 17.67 -19.77
CA PRO A 75 5.58 17.78 -18.88
C PRO A 75 5.19 17.77 -17.40
N GLY A 76 5.91 17.01 -16.59
CA GLY A 76 5.66 16.87 -15.14
C GLY A 76 5.73 15.41 -14.69
N ALA A 77 5.27 15.14 -13.47
CA ALA A 77 5.15 13.80 -12.92
C ALA A 77 3.82 13.64 -12.16
N GLY A 78 3.14 12.51 -12.33
CA GLY A 78 1.86 12.23 -11.69
C GLY A 78 1.10 11.05 -12.31
N VAL A 79 1.28 10.79 -13.60
CA VAL A 79 0.63 9.68 -14.31
C VAL A 79 1.64 8.79 -15.02
N MET A 80 1.25 7.54 -15.26
CA MET A 80 2.01 6.57 -16.07
C MET A 80 1.31 6.38 -17.42
N ILE A 81 2.05 6.42 -18.52
CA ILE A 81 1.52 6.31 -19.88
C ILE A 81 2.09 5.06 -20.58
N ASN A 82 1.23 4.33 -21.29
CA ASN A 82 1.55 3.11 -22.05
C ASN A 82 2.33 3.42 -23.36
N GLY A 83 3.51 4.02 -23.22
CA GLY A 83 4.37 4.39 -24.36
C GLY A 83 3.80 5.40 -25.33
N GLU A 84 4.65 5.96 -26.18
CA GLU A 84 4.26 6.99 -27.15
C GLU A 84 3.29 6.48 -28.22
N ILE A 85 3.35 5.18 -28.54
CA ILE A 85 2.50 4.55 -29.56
C ILE A 85 1.29 3.82 -28.97
N GLY A 86 1.09 3.86 -27.64
CA GLY A 86 0.00 3.15 -26.97
C GLY A 86 0.13 1.63 -26.95
N LYS A 87 1.35 1.11 -27.10
CA LYS A 87 1.62 -0.33 -27.17
C LYS A 87 2.96 -0.67 -26.53
N THR A 88 2.91 -1.31 -25.38
CA THR A 88 4.07 -1.84 -24.66
C THR A 88 3.64 -2.99 -23.73
N PRO A 89 4.55 -3.82 -23.16
CA PRO A 89 4.16 -4.89 -22.25
C PRO A 89 3.36 -4.40 -21.04
N SER A 90 2.54 -5.30 -20.47
CA SER A 90 1.81 -5.02 -19.23
C SER A 90 2.76 -4.86 -18.05
N LEU A 91 2.42 -3.95 -17.14
CA LEU A 91 3.08 -3.86 -15.85
C LEU A 91 2.63 -5.01 -14.94
N VAL A 92 3.57 -5.60 -14.23
CA VAL A 92 3.31 -6.67 -13.25
C VAL A 92 4.04 -6.29 -11.96
N THR A 93 3.40 -6.39 -10.80
CA THR A 93 4.03 -6.02 -9.52
C THR A 93 5.18 -6.97 -9.18
N LYS A 94 6.27 -6.47 -8.57
CA LYS A 94 7.35 -7.33 -8.05
C LYS A 94 6.87 -8.20 -6.90
N ARG A 95 6.04 -7.62 -6.04
CA ARG A 95 5.43 -8.33 -4.91
C ARG A 95 4.18 -9.08 -5.42
N PRO A 96 4.03 -10.37 -5.11
CA PRO A 96 2.75 -11.07 -5.27
C PRO A 96 1.79 -10.68 -4.14
N PHE A 97 0.50 -10.58 -4.46
CA PHE A 97 -0.57 -10.36 -3.50
C PHE A 97 -1.56 -11.53 -3.60
N ASP A 98 -2.17 -11.91 -2.47
CA ASP A 98 -3.20 -12.96 -2.41
C ASP A 98 -4.57 -12.28 -2.33
N ASP A 99 -4.97 -11.84 -1.14
CA ASP A 99 -6.11 -10.94 -0.95
C ASP A 99 -5.67 -9.48 -1.13
N VAL A 100 -6.41 -8.70 -1.94
CA VAL A 100 -6.06 -7.32 -2.24
C VAL A 100 -7.29 -6.46 -2.55
N GLU A 101 -7.25 -5.21 -2.10
CA GLU A 101 -8.09 -4.13 -2.59
C GLU A 101 -7.21 -3.21 -3.46
N VAL A 102 -7.69 -2.81 -4.63
CA VAL A 102 -6.95 -1.95 -5.55
C VAL A 102 -7.82 -0.75 -5.92
N HIS A 103 -7.27 0.45 -5.71
CA HIS A 103 -7.82 1.69 -6.23
C HIS A 103 -6.95 2.15 -7.40
N LEU A 104 -7.57 2.39 -8.56
CA LEU A 104 -6.88 2.96 -9.71
C LEU A 104 -7.79 3.92 -10.48
N GLU A 105 -7.22 5.03 -10.92
CA GLU A 105 -7.85 5.95 -11.87
C GLU A 105 -7.13 5.80 -13.21
N PHE A 106 -7.89 5.77 -14.31
CA PHE A 106 -7.32 5.57 -15.63
C PHE A 106 -8.09 6.32 -16.72
N MET A 107 -7.36 6.63 -17.80
CA MET A 107 -7.90 7.20 -19.03
C MET A 107 -7.62 6.24 -20.18
N VAL A 108 -8.61 6.04 -21.06
CA VAL A 108 -8.49 5.17 -22.24
C VAL A 108 -8.75 5.99 -23.50
N ALA A 109 -7.81 5.94 -24.45
CA ALA A 109 -7.99 6.58 -25.76
C ALA A 109 -9.04 5.86 -26.62
N LYS A 110 -9.52 6.52 -27.67
CA LYS A 110 -10.58 5.97 -28.53
C LYS A 110 -10.13 4.66 -29.19
N GLY A 111 -10.89 3.59 -28.96
CA GLY A 111 -10.64 2.29 -29.59
C GLY A 111 -9.50 1.48 -28.95
N SER A 112 -9.06 1.87 -27.76
CA SER A 112 -8.19 1.06 -26.91
C SER A 112 -9.02 0.16 -25.98
N ASN A 113 -8.36 -0.82 -25.35
CA ASN A 113 -8.92 -1.74 -24.35
C ASN A 113 -8.11 -1.59 -23.06
#